data_AF-A0A7S3P8P6-F1
#
_entry.id   AF-A0A7S3P8P6-F1
#
_cell.length_a   1.000
_cell.length_b   1.000
_cell.length_c   1.000
_cell.angle_alpha   90.00
_cell.angle_beta   90.00
_cell.angle_gamma   90.00
#
_symmetry.space_group_name_H-M   'P 1'
#
loop_
_entity.id
_entity.type
_entity.pdbx_description
1 polymer ?
#
loop_
_entity_poly.entity_id
_entity_poly.type
_entity_poly.pdbx_seq_one_letter_code
_entity_poly.pdbx_strand_id
1 'polypeptide(L)'
;MILGRGELHWRYAKAGVTRMATVAAAVAKTALTPPAPPPSLSSVPKMMMVPTPLFTRVQTGLGHLVAQASKDTSKITRLVNVSHQAPFRWIPLRSSAAAKAGAAVVYGSNYGGGLLPGDSYETTIHVKPHARLGLLTQGSNRVYKQMRRTDYNYDSVTSSSPDRPSCITANYTVDADGLLVVAPDPMTPFGDSALKQKQSITLHPDGNLCFIDWVAAGRLAQAERWQQKSLSSRTEFKFTDQEQPILIDAIQLRDHQSTGMNWSNTQFNAYATLVLHGERLEQVKENCLALQTILASQFTSTRSMLDKDTHTLSADLDEIPSRMAGPVVMGVTPDAGREGTMVVRLAATANEDLYRVFHTCLAPLTGVFGHQFYHERIRAVHSAAVPFATVKASEGENNIEKPSVSPDCAPMRTTTSPTAHWLAHVLTDSSLPTGGFAHSAGLEAAAQLKIVQNVDDIEAYVHATVQSTLQLVTPTLASVHEAVKCNQLDVRWKDIHEELQAMLVANGPACRASLDQGTSLLRLARQWPDISLDRSIFATTPQAHYAPVFGVVTATSGLSLDETRHLLAYTTARDVVSTAVRLNLLGPLASVPLLARAHNAILHNDTTSASSCAPVLEALHPLHDVLAVRLFRT
;
A
#
# COMPACT_ATOMS: atom_id res chain seq x y z
N MET A 1 23.25 -2.06 -58.45
CA MET A 1 23.43 -2.72 -59.76
C MET A 1 23.76 -4.18 -59.47
N ILE A 2 22.92 -5.12 -59.94
CA ILE A 2 22.98 -6.61 -59.87
C ILE A 2 22.85 -7.20 -58.44
N LEU A 3 21.71 -7.72 -57.95
CA LEU A 3 20.80 -8.85 -58.29
C LEU A 3 21.24 -10.25 -57.81
N GLY A 4 20.32 -10.93 -57.11
CA GLY A 4 20.30 -12.38 -56.83
C GLY A 4 19.61 -12.75 -55.50
N ARG A 5 18.30 -12.50 -55.33
CA ARG A 5 17.14 -13.44 -55.46
C ARG A 5 17.12 -14.63 -54.48
N GLY A 6 16.08 -14.62 -53.63
CA GLY A 6 15.59 -15.75 -52.84
C GLY A 6 14.27 -15.38 -52.15
N GLU A 7 13.19 -15.24 -52.92
CA GLU A 7 11.81 -15.14 -52.41
C GLU A 7 11.19 -16.53 -52.28
N LEU A 8 10.43 -16.77 -51.21
CA LEU A 8 9.29 -17.69 -51.22
C LEU A 8 8.15 -17.05 -50.42
N HIS A 9 7.21 -16.50 -51.19
CA HIS A 9 5.92 -15.99 -50.76
C HIS A 9 4.86 -17.09 -50.73
N TRP A 10 3.97 -16.97 -49.75
CA TRP A 10 2.68 -17.60 -49.54
C TRP A 10 1.74 -17.57 -50.78
N ARG A 11 0.94 -18.63 -50.98
CA ARG A 11 -0.33 -18.57 -51.75
C ARG A 11 -1.40 -19.52 -51.21
N TYR A 12 -2.56 -18.92 -50.92
CA TYR A 12 -3.89 -19.53 -50.74
C TYR A 12 -4.56 -19.81 -52.09
N ALA A 13 -5.37 -20.88 -52.20
CA ALA A 13 -6.64 -20.95 -52.97
C ALA A 13 -7.36 -22.29 -52.65
N LYS A 14 -8.56 -22.35 -52.04
CA LYS A 14 -9.96 -22.08 -52.51
C LYS A 14 -10.60 -23.21 -53.34
N ALA A 15 -11.54 -23.94 -52.71
CA ALA A 15 -12.79 -24.56 -53.22
C ALA A 15 -13.20 -25.65 -52.20
N GLY A 16 -14.43 -25.88 -51.76
CA GLY A 16 -15.76 -25.41 -52.11
C GLY A 16 -16.74 -26.36 -51.41
N VAL A 17 -17.64 -25.79 -50.62
CA VAL A 17 -18.86 -26.32 -50.00
C VAL A 17 -19.41 -27.62 -50.59
N THR A 18 -19.53 -28.72 -49.81
CA THR A 18 -20.80 -29.45 -49.57
C THR A 18 -20.65 -30.59 -48.54
N ARG A 19 -21.70 -30.79 -47.74
CA ARG A 19 -22.07 -32.00 -46.96
C ARG A 19 -21.48 -32.21 -45.56
N MET A 20 -22.09 -31.48 -44.62
CA MET A 20 -22.50 -31.99 -43.31
C MET A 20 -23.30 -33.31 -43.42
N ALA A 21 -23.29 -34.07 -42.32
CA ALA A 21 -24.23 -35.14 -41.93
C ALA A 21 -23.91 -36.58 -42.35
N THR A 22 -22.96 -37.26 -41.66
CA THR A 22 -22.96 -38.73 -41.60
C THR A 22 -22.22 -39.35 -40.39
N VAL A 23 -22.58 -39.05 -39.13
CA VAL A 23 -22.21 -39.93 -37.99
C VAL A 23 -23.27 -39.93 -36.87
N ALA A 24 -24.55 -39.80 -37.22
CA ALA A 24 -25.64 -39.85 -36.24
C ALA A 24 -26.86 -40.59 -36.81
N ALA A 25 -26.74 -41.90 -37.06
CA ALA A 25 -27.86 -42.85 -37.21
C ALA A 25 -27.38 -44.26 -37.58
N ALA A 26 -26.61 -44.93 -36.72
CA ALA A 26 -26.27 -46.35 -36.92
C ALA A 26 -26.30 -47.15 -35.62
N VAL A 27 -27.23 -46.83 -34.71
CA VAL A 27 -27.58 -47.68 -33.58
C VAL A 27 -29.10 -47.59 -33.34
N ALA A 28 -29.88 -48.31 -34.15
CA ALA A 28 -31.24 -48.67 -33.81
C ALA A 28 -31.66 -49.91 -34.60
N LYS A 29 -32.12 -50.94 -33.86
CA LYS A 29 -32.72 -52.22 -34.29
C LYS A 29 -31.77 -53.41 -34.47
N THR A 30 -31.46 -54.04 -33.35
CA THR A 30 -31.57 -55.50 -33.20
C THR A 30 -31.73 -55.83 -31.71
N ALA A 31 -32.96 -56.17 -31.31
CA ALA A 31 -33.28 -56.71 -30.00
C ALA A 31 -33.82 -58.13 -30.20
N LEU A 32 -33.17 -59.13 -29.57
CA LEU A 32 -33.71 -60.47 -29.32
C LEU A 32 -32.95 -61.11 -28.14
N THR A 33 -33.63 -61.08 -26.98
CA THR A 33 -33.56 -61.95 -25.77
C THR A 33 -32.28 -62.11 -24.92
N PRO A 34 -32.39 -62.21 -23.57
CA PRO A 34 -31.28 -62.00 -22.63
C PRO A 34 -30.66 -63.30 -22.08
N PRO A 35 -29.36 -63.32 -21.72
CA PRO A 35 -28.81 -64.30 -20.80
C PRO A 35 -28.58 -63.73 -19.39
N ALA A 36 -28.51 -64.65 -18.43
CA ALA A 36 -28.63 -64.52 -16.97
C ALA A 36 -27.64 -63.53 -16.25
N PRO A 37 -28.00 -63.05 -15.04
CA PRO A 37 -27.17 -62.07 -14.32
C PRO A 37 -25.93 -62.72 -13.69
N PRO A 38 -24.74 -62.09 -13.79
CA PRO A 38 -23.57 -62.44 -12.99
C PRO A 38 -23.65 -61.83 -11.57
N PRO A 39 -22.91 -62.40 -10.59
CA PRO A 39 -23.18 -62.25 -9.18
C PRO A 39 -22.73 -60.91 -8.59
N SER A 40 -23.33 -60.54 -7.46
CA SER A 40 -23.00 -59.34 -6.67
C SER A 40 -21.56 -59.36 -6.17
N LEU A 41 -20.70 -58.51 -6.74
CA LEU A 41 -19.37 -58.20 -6.24
C LEU A 41 -19.47 -57.18 -5.09
N SER A 42 -19.90 -57.66 -3.93
CA SER A 42 -19.73 -56.99 -2.64
C SER A 42 -18.42 -57.46 -1.99
N SER A 43 -17.26 -57.00 -2.48
CA SER A 43 -15.97 -57.02 -1.76
C SER A 43 -14.79 -56.70 -2.68
N VAL A 44 -14.72 -55.48 -3.21
CA VAL A 44 -13.42 -54.90 -3.60
C VAL A 44 -13.05 -53.91 -2.51
N PRO A 45 -11.94 -54.11 -1.75
CA PRO A 45 -11.49 -53.09 -0.82
C PRO A 45 -11.23 -51.83 -1.64
N LYS A 46 -11.89 -50.73 -1.29
CA LYS A 46 -11.50 -49.39 -1.75
C LYS A 46 -10.02 -49.29 -1.45
N MET A 47 -9.19 -49.37 -2.49
CA MET A 47 -7.81 -48.96 -2.41
C MET A 47 -7.89 -47.52 -1.94
N MET A 48 -7.56 -47.29 -0.66
CA MET A 48 -7.40 -45.96 -0.11
C MET A 48 -6.38 -45.29 -1.02
N MET A 49 -6.86 -44.46 -1.95
CA MET A 49 -6.07 -43.33 -2.38
C MET A 49 -5.79 -42.56 -1.10
N VAL A 50 -4.63 -42.82 -0.50
CA VAL A 50 -4.00 -41.84 0.36
C VAL A 50 -3.94 -40.60 -0.51
N PRO A 51 -4.67 -39.52 -0.20
CA PRO A 51 -4.52 -38.29 -0.96
C PRO A 51 -3.09 -37.86 -0.70
N THR A 52 -2.20 -38.06 -1.66
CA THR A 52 -0.89 -37.43 -1.64
C THR A 52 -1.19 -35.94 -1.49
N PRO A 53 -0.74 -35.25 -0.42
CA PRO A 53 -1.13 -33.88 -0.20
C PRO A 53 -0.45 -33.04 -1.28
N LEU A 54 -1.16 -32.78 -2.38
CA LEU A 54 -0.63 -32.16 -3.59
C LEU A 54 -0.27 -30.66 -3.40
N PHE A 55 -0.45 -30.10 -2.20
CA PHE A 55 -0.26 -28.66 -1.94
C PHE A 55 0.44 -28.33 -0.60
N THR A 56 1.09 -29.30 0.07
CA THR A 56 1.81 -29.04 1.34
C THR A 56 3.25 -28.54 1.17
N ARG A 57 3.75 -28.42 -0.06
CA ARG A 57 5.15 -28.01 -0.28
C ARG A 57 5.24 -26.48 -0.24
N VAL A 58 5.50 -25.94 0.95
CA VAL A 58 6.02 -24.58 1.11
C VAL A 58 7.26 -24.45 0.23
N GLN A 59 7.28 -23.45 -0.63
CA GLN A 59 8.41 -23.22 -1.52
C GLN A 59 9.14 -21.95 -1.15
N THR A 60 10.47 -22.05 -1.13
CA THR A 60 11.35 -20.90 -1.00
C THR A 60 11.95 -20.58 -2.36
N GLY A 61 11.52 -19.48 -2.96
CA GLY A 61 12.08 -18.94 -4.19
C GLY A 61 13.23 -17.98 -3.85
N LEU A 62 14.36 -18.13 -4.51
CA LEU A 62 15.48 -17.19 -4.40
C LEU A 62 15.71 -16.51 -5.75
N GLY A 63 16.08 -15.24 -5.75
CA GLY A 63 16.46 -14.51 -6.95
C GLY A 63 17.64 -13.60 -6.67
N HIS A 64 18.66 -13.63 -7.53
CA HIS A 64 19.78 -12.72 -7.46
C HIS A 64 20.09 -12.16 -8.85
N LEU A 65 20.20 -10.83 -8.91
CA LEU A 65 20.34 -10.10 -10.17
C LEU A 65 21.36 -8.97 -10.00
N VAL A 66 22.40 -8.96 -10.83
CA VAL A 66 23.41 -7.89 -10.85
C VAL A 66 23.50 -7.31 -12.26
N ALA A 67 23.23 -6.02 -12.38
CA ALA A 67 23.39 -5.25 -13.61
C ALA A 67 24.65 -4.38 -13.52
N GLN A 68 25.48 -4.43 -14.56
CA GLN A 68 26.74 -3.70 -14.62
C GLN A 68 26.94 -3.02 -15.98
N ALA A 69 27.37 -1.76 -15.97
CA ALA A 69 27.79 -1.07 -17.18
C ALA A 69 29.04 -1.73 -17.78
N SER A 70 29.11 -1.81 -19.11
CA SER A 70 30.24 -2.39 -19.83
C SER A 70 31.49 -1.54 -19.60
N LYS A 71 32.62 -2.20 -19.31
CA LYS A 71 33.91 -1.55 -19.09
C LYS A 71 34.38 -0.74 -20.30
N ASP A 72 34.03 -1.18 -21.51
CA ASP A 72 34.51 -0.58 -22.76
C ASP A 72 33.66 0.61 -23.20
N THR A 73 32.36 0.56 -22.89
CA THR A 73 31.42 1.65 -23.14
C THR A 73 30.42 1.68 -21.99
N SER A 74 30.59 2.63 -21.05
CA SER A 74 29.65 2.86 -19.93
C SER A 74 28.18 3.02 -20.36
N LYS A 75 27.96 3.19 -21.68
CA LYS A 75 26.68 3.25 -22.36
C LYS A 75 25.90 1.92 -22.42
N ILE A 76 26.50 0.75 -22.21
CA ILE A 76 25.78 -0.54 -22.33
C ILE A 76 25.72 -1.25 -20.98
N THR A 77 24.51 -1.57 -20.50
CA THR A 77 24.30 -2.39 -19.31
C THR A 77 24.25 -3.87 -19.68
N ARG A 78 24.98 -4.70 -18.94
CA ARG A 78 24.97 -6.17 -19.04
C ARG A 78 24.52 -6.77 -17.71
N LEU A 79 23.78 -7.87 -17.78
CA LEU A 79 23.48 -8.68 -16.60
C LEU A 79 24.67 -9.61 -16.36
N VAL A 80 25.41 -9.39 -15.27
CA VAL A 80 26.64 -10.14 -14.96
C VAL A 80 26.42 -11.30 -14.01
N ASN A 81 25.36 -11.25 -13.21
CA ASN A 81 24.94 -12.35 -12.37
C ASN A 81 23.40 -12.44 -12.41
N VAL A 82 22.90 -13.59 -12.87
CA VAL A 82 21.47 -13.89 -12.90
C VAL A 82 21.33 -15.31 -12.35
N SER A 83 20.91 -15.43 -11.10
CA SER A 83 20.57 -16.72 -10.51
C SER A 83 19.18 -16.67 -9.92
N HIS A 84 18.48 -17.79 -9.95
CA HIS A 84 17.16 -17.92 -9.37
C HIS A 84 16.89 -19.38 -9.03
N GLN A 85 15.98 -19.58 -8.08
CA GLN A 85 15.50 -20.87 -7.66
C GLN A 85 13.98 -20.88 -7.72
N ALA A 86 13.43 -21.98 -8.29
CA ALA A 86 11.99 -22.18 -8.39
C ALA A 86 11.33 -22.05 -7.00
N PRO A 87 10.12 -21.45 -6.93
CA PRO A 87 9.25 -21.12 -8.07
C PRO A 87 9.53 -19.76 -8.72
N PHE A 88 10.52 -19.00 -8.23
CA PHE A 88 10.88 -17.69 -8.77
C PHE A 88 11.83 -17.80 -9.98
N ARG A 89 11.69 -16.90 -10.95
CA ARG A 89 12.53 -16.84 -12.15
C ARG A 89 12.76 -15.41 -12.65
N TRP A 90 14.01 -15.14 -13.04
CA TRP A 90 14.37 -13.96 -13.83
C TRP A 90 14.35 -14.28 -15.32
N ILE A 91 13.67 -13.44 -16.10
CA ILE A 91 13.53 -13.56 -17.56
C ILE A 91 14.01 -12.26 -18.21
N PRO A 92 15.27 -12.18 -18.65
CA PRO A 92 15.78 -11.02 -19.37
C PRO A 92 15.03 -10.79 -20.68
N LEU A 93 14.56 -9.57 -20.91
CA LEU A 93 13.92 -9.18 -22.16
C LEU A 93 14.97 -9.02 -23.26
N ARG A 94 14.83 -9.82 -24.32
CA ARG A 94 15.67 -9.72 -25.52
C ARG A 94 14.96 -8.85 -26.57
N SER A 95 15.08 -7.53 -26.41
CA SER A 95 14.55 -6.55 -27.37
C SER A 95 15.69 -5.81 -28.07
N SER A 96 15.59 -5.65 -29.39
CA SER A 96 16.56 -4.87 -30.18
C SER A 96 16.53 -3.38 -29.78
N ALA A 97 15.36 -2.85 -29.41
CA ALA A 97 15.21 -1.48 -28.94
C ALA A 97 15.92 -1.28 -27.58
N ALA A 98 15.73 -2.19 -26.64
CA ALA A 98 16.42 -2.14 -25.33
C ALA A 98 17.94 -2.31 -25.48
N ALA A 99 18.38 -3.22 -26.37
CA ALA A 99 19.79 -3.39 -26.69
C ALA A 99 20.41 -2.13 -27.30
N LYS A 100 19.69 -1.45 -28.23
CA LYS A 100 20.12 -0.18 -28.83
C LYS A 100 20.17 0.96 -27.80
N ALA A 101 19.22 0.99 -26.87
CA ALA A 101 19.21 1.95 -25.76
C ALA A 101 20.35 1.68 -24.75
N GLY A 102 20.89 0.46 -24.71
CA GLY A 102 21.98 0.06 -23.81
C GLY A 102 21.51 -0.21 -22.37
N ALA A 103 20.23 -0.51 -22.17
CA ALA A 103 19.65 -0.82 -20.86
C ALA A 103 19.32 -2.32 -20.75
N ALA A 104 19.25 -2.83 -19.52
CA ALA A 104 18.75 -4.17 -19.24
C ALA A 104 17.32 -4.10 -18.72
N VAL A 105 16.41 -4.87 -19.31
CA VAL A 105 15.03 -5.02 -18.83
C VAL A 105 14.81 -6.49 -18.49
N VAL A 106 14.25 -6.77 -17.30
CA VAL A 106 14.09 -8.13 -16.78
C VAL A 106 12.70 -8.29 -16.18
N TYR A 107 12.03 -9.39 -16.55
CA TYR A 107 10.78 -9.80 -15.92
C TYR A 107 11.07 -10.75 -14.75
N GLY A 108 10.54 -10.45 -13.57
CA GLY A 108 10.35 -11.39 -12.48
C GLY A 108 9.07 -12.19 -12.72
N SER A 109 9.13 -13.51 -12.59
CA SER A 109 7.97 -14.39 -12.76
C SER A 109 7.95 -15.49 -11.70
N ASN A 110 6.75 -15.92 -11.31
CA ASN A 110 6.53 -17.13 -10.52
C ASN A 110 5.92 -18.22 -11.42
N TYR A 111 6.38 -19.46 -11.28
CA TYR A 111 5.82 -20.57 -12.07
C TYR A 111 4.40 -20.98 -11.67
N GLY A 112 3.95 -20.60 -10.45
CA GLY A 112 2.68 -21.03 -9.85
C GLY A 112 1.47 -20.13 -10.11
N GLY A 113 1.64 -19.03 -10.86
CA GLY A 113 0.56 -18.06 -11.07
C GLY A 113 0.13 -17.32 -9.80
N GLY A 114 1.00 -17.27 -8.79
CA GLY A 114 0.78 -16.64 -7.48
C GLY A 114 1.52 -17.35 -6.34
N LEU A 115 1.27 -16.87 -5.12
CA LEU A 115 1.83 -17.32 -3.84
C LEU A 115 0.82 -18.17 -3.08
N LEU A 116 1.23 -19.38 -2.68
CA LEU A 116 0.45 -20.26 -1.81
C LEU A 116 0.77 -19.99 -0.33
N PRO A 117 -0.12 -20.39 0.61
CA PRO A 117 0.13 -20.23 2.05
C PRO A 117 1.47 -20.80 2.49
N GLY A 118 2.29 -19.95 3.10
CA GLY A 118 3.63 -20.28 3.58
C GLY A 118 4.76 -20.17 2.55
N ASP A 119 4.47 -19.93 1.27
CA ASP A 119 5.52 -19.66 0.28
C ASP A 119 6.33 -18.42 0.64
N SER A 120 7.64 -18.44 0.38
CA SER A 120 8.53 -17.32 0.67
C SER A 120 9.43 -17.01 -0.52
N TYR A 121 9.48 -15.75 -0.95
CA TYR A 121 10.41 -15.29 -2.00
C TYR A 121 11.44 -14.34 -1.41
N GLU A 122 12.70 -14.56 -1.74
CA GLU A 122 13.78 -13.63 -1.39
C GLU A 122 14.54 -13.22 -2.66
N THR A 123 14.58 -11.92 -2.93
CA THR A 123 15.28 -11.38 -4.10
C THR A 123 16.31 -10.33 -3.71
N THR A 124 17.49 -10.41 -4.30
CA THR A 124 18.56 -9.42 -4.13
C THR A 124 18.97 -8.87 -5.49
N ILE A 125 18.85 -7.56 -5.64
CA ILE A 125 19.10 -6.82 -6.89
C ILE A 125 20.20 -5.80 -6.64
N HIS A 126 21.26 -5.82 -7.45
CA HIS A 126 22.34 -4.82 -7.40
C HIS A 126 22.53 -4.15 -8.77
N VAL A 127 22.31 -2.84 -8.81
CA VAL A 127 22.67 -1.98 -9.94
C VAL A 127 24.02 -1.32 -9.65
N LYS A 128 25.06 -1.76 -10.36
CA LYS A 128 26.43 -1.22 -10.25
C LYS A 128 26.51 0.19 -10.88
N PRO A 129 27.64 0.92 -10.69
CA PRO A 129 27.74 2.29 -11.17
C PRO A 129 27.43 2.42 -12.67
N HIS A 130 26.73 3.50 -13.03
CA HIS A 130 26.28 3.83 -14.39
C HIS A 130 25.33 2.81 -15.07
N ALA A 131 24.99 1.69 -14.41
CA ALA A 131 24.12 0.67 -14.99
C ALA A 131 22.65 1.11 -15.00
N ARG A 132 21.87 0.61 -15.96
CA ARG A 132 20.44 0.92 -16.14
C ARG A 132 19.62 -0.36 -16.17
N LEU A 133 18.82 -0.59 -15.13
CA LEU A 133 18.03 -1.80 -14.93
C LEU A 133 16.54 -1.49 -14.77
N GLY A 134 15.71 -2.07 -15.63
CA GLY A 134 14.26 -2.05 -15.53
C GLY A 134 13.74 -3.42 -15.09
N LEU A 135 12.95 -3.46 -14.03
CA LEU A 135 12.33 -4.66 -13.47
C LEU A 135 10.82 -4.57 -13.62
N LEU A 136 10.27 -5.60 -14.25
CA LEU A 136 8.85 -5.76 -14.51
C LEU A 136 8.40 -7.11 -13.93
N THR A 137 7.10 -7.34 -13.84
CA THR A 137 6.55 -8.68 -13.62
C THR A 137 5.79 -9.16 -14.84
N GLN A 138 5.66 -10.48 -15.00
CA GLN A 138 4.90 -11.02 -16.13
C GLN A 138 3.38 -10.83 -16.01
N GLY A 139 2.90 -10.55 -14.81
CA GLY A 139 1.50 -10.30 -14.50
C GLY A 139 1.30 -10.11 -13.00
N SER A 140 0.05 -9.84 -12.60
CA SER A 140 -0.33 -9.64 -11.20
C SER A 140 0.12 -10.81 -10.31
N ASN A 141 0.75 -10.50 -9.18
CA ASN A 141 1.15 -11.52 -8.22
C ASN A 141 -0.05 -11.85 -7.31
N ARG A 142 -0.69 -12.99 -7.55
CA ARG A 142 -1.89 -13.42 -6.81
C ARG A 142 -1.48 -14.04 -5.49
N VAL A 143 -2.14 -13.69 -4.39
CA VAL A 143 -1.91 -14.34 -3.09
C VAL A 143 -3.12 -15.21 -2.76
N TYR A 144 -2.92 -16.52 -2.68
CA TYR A 144 -4.00 -17.47 -2.48
C TYR A 144 -4.47 -17.52 -1.02
N LYS A 145 -5.71 -18.00 -0.84
CA LYS A 145 -6.39 -18.08 0.46
C LYS A 145 -5.66 -19.01 1.43
N GLN A 146 -5.68 -18.70 2.71
CA GLN A 146 -5.30 -19.66 3.75
C GLN A 146 -6.25 -20.86 3.71
N MET A 147 -5.73 -22.09 3.76
CA MET A 147 -6.58 -23.29 3.81
C MET A 147 -7.25 -23.39 5.19
N ARG A 148 -8.59 -23.45 5.24
CA ARG A 148 -9.33 -23.81 6.45
C ARG A 148 -9.32 -25.34 6.58
N ARG A 149 -8.98 -25.85 7.77
CA ARG A 149 -8.73 -27.28 8.02
C ARG A 149 -9.97 -28.18 7.84
N THR A 150 -11.17 -27.59 7.73
CA THR A 150 -12.45 -28.30 7.56
C THR A 150 -12.64 -28.97 6.20
N ASP A 151 -11.81 -28.66 5.20
CA ASP A 151 -11.90 -29.29 3.88
C ASP A 151 -11.32 -30.73 3.84
N TYR A 152 -10.75 -31.20 4.95
CA TYR A 152 -10.34 -32.59 5.13
C TYR A 152 -11.16 -33.25 6.24
N ASN A 153 -11.95 -34.26 5.86
CA ASN A 153 -12.76 -35.08 6.74
C ASN A 153 -11.88 -36.05 7.55
N TYR A 154 -11.01 -35.52 8.42
CA TYR A 154 -10.18 -36.32 9.34
C TYR A 154 -10.52 -35.95 10.77
N ASP A 155 -11.21 -36.87 11.44
CA ASP A 155 -11.56 -36.83 12.86
C ASP A 155 -10.31 -36.62 13.74
N SER A 156 -10.01 -35.35 14.04
CA SER A 156 -9.25 -34.97 15.24
C SER A 156 -9.44 -33.47 15.46
N VAL A 157 -10.41 -33.18 16.32
CA VAL A 157 -10.63 -31.87 16.90
C VAL A 157 -9.51 -31.62 17.91
N THR A 158 -8.46 -30.92 17.48
CA THR A 158 -7.65 -30.06 18.35
C THR A 158 -7.38 -28.72 17.65
N SER A 159 -7.59 -27.67 18.42
CA SER A 159 -7.51 -26.23 18.17
C SER A 159 -6.48 -25.74 17.13
N SER A 160 -6.93 -24.79 16.29
CA SER A 160 -6.18 -23.73 15.60
C SER A 160 -4.79 -24.08 15.06
N SER A 161 -4.70 -24.51 13.79
CA SER A 161 -3.44 -24.42 13.04
C SER A 161 -3.01 -22.94 12.94
N PRO A 162 -1.75 -22.58 13.20
CA PRO A 162 -1.29 -21.20 13.04
C PRO A 162 -1.38 -20.78 11.56
N ASP A 163 -1.76 -19.53 11.32
CA ASP A 163 -1.74 -18.94 9.97
C ASP A 163 -0.34 -19.06 9.36
N ARG A 164 -0.27 -19.35 8.05
CA ARG A 164 0.98 -19.45 7.31
C ARG A 164 1.02 -18.32 6.28
N PRO A 165 1.39 -17.09 6.69
CA PRO A 165 1.47 -15.99 5.74
C PRO A 165 2.50 -16.32 4.66
N SER A 166 2.19 -15.97 3.42
CA SER A 166 3.20 -15.94 2.37
C SER A 166 4.14 -14.76 2.62
N CYS A 167 5.42 -14.93 2.32
CA CYS A 167 6.46 -13.95 2.60
C CYS A 167 7.14 -13.48 1.32
N ILE A 168 7.38 -12.18 1.19
CA ILE A 168 8.21 -11.61 0.12
C ILE A 168 9.25 -10.70 0.76
N THR A 169 10.53 -10.97 0.49
CA THR A 169 11.65 -10.16 0.91
C THR A 169 12.41 -9.69 -0.32
N ALA A 170 12.61 -8.39 -0.49
CA ALA A 170 13.39 -7.86 -1.61
C ALA A 170 14.41 -6.82 -1.16
N ASN A 171 15.67 -7.03 -1.55
CA ASN A 171 16.79 -6.12 -1.26
C ASN A 171 17.26 -5.50 -2.57
N TYR A 172 17.31 -4.18 -2.62
CA TYR A 172 17.76 -3.41 -3.78
C TYR A 172 18.96 -2.55 -3.39
N THR A 173 20.05 -2.65 -4.13
CA THR A 173 21.22 -1.78 -3.99
C THR A 173 21.45 -1.06 -5.31
N VAL A 174 21.59 0.26 -5.27
CA VAL A 174 21.89 1.09 -6.45
C VAL A 174 23.12 1.95 -6.15
N ASP A 175 24.20 1.70 -6.88
CA ASP A 175 25.46 2.43 -6.75
C ASP A 175 25.41 3.77 -7.54
N ALA A 176 26.46 4.58 -7.43
CA ALA A 176 26.58 5.91 -8.02
C ALA A 176 26.19 5.96 -9.51
N ASP A 177 25.35 6.93 -9.90
CA ASP A 177 24.86 7.14 -11.26
C ASP A 177 24.14 5.91 -11.89
N GLY A 178 23.85 4.88 -11.08
CA GLY A 178 22.98 3.78 -11.45
C GLY A 178 21.53 4.25 -11.57
N LEU A 179 20.76 3.60 -12.43
CA LEU A 179 19.32 3.83 -12.57
C LEU A 179 18.56 2.51 -12.43
N LEU A 180 17.70 2.42 -11.43
CA LEU A 180 16.79 1.31 -11.20
C LEU A 180 15.34 1.76 -11.40
N VAL A 181 14.59 1.06 -12.24
CA VAL A 181 13.14 1.20 -12.38
C VAL A 181 12.48 -0.11 -11.96
N VAL A 182 11.70 -0.10 -10.88
CA VAL A 182 10.89 -1.24 -10.40
C VAL A 182 9.43 -0.93 -10.70
N ALA A 183 8.86 -1.63 -11.68
CA ALA A 183 7.52 -1.40 -12.22
C ALA A 183 6.73 -2.73 -12.31
N PRO A 184 6.37 -3.34 -11.16
CA PRO A 184 5.63 -4.59 -11.14
C PRO A 184 4.14 -4.37 -11.47
N ASP A 185 3.45 -5.43 -11.84
CA ASP A 185 1.99 -5.53 -11.80
C ASP A 185 1.50 -5.60 -10.35
N PRO A 186 0.20 -5.35 -10.08
CA PRO A 186 -0.26 -5.22 -8.70
C PRO A 186 -0.24 -6.56 -7.99
N MET A 187 0.02 -6.49 -6.69
CA MET A 187 -0.26 -7.59 -5.78
C MET A 187 -1.77 -7.74 -5.64
N THR A 188 -2.28 -8.96 -5.84
CA THR A 188 -3.73 -9.25 -5.83
C THR A 188 -4.03 -10.27 -4.74
N PRO A 189 -4.26 -9.82 -3.49
CA PRO A 189 -4.62 -10.69 -2.39
C PRO A 189 -6.02 -11.26 -2.60
N PHE A 190 -6.15 -12.59 -2.44
CA PHE A 190 -7.48 -13.21 -2.44
C PHE A 190 -8.13 -13.11 -1.06
N GLY A 191 -9.42 -13.40 -0.99
CA GLY A 191 -10.18 -13.42 0.25
C GLY A 191 -9.57 -14.42 1.22
N ASP A 192 -9.45 -14.08 2.51
CA ASP A 192 -8.77 -14.90 3.53
C ASP A 192 -7.28 -15.19 3.23
N SER A 193 -6.62 -14.46 2.33
CA SER A 193 -5.17 -14.56 2.15
C SER A 193 -4.41 -13.84 3.27
N ALA A 194 -3.16 -14.26 3.51
CA ALA A 194 -2.27 -13.66 4.48
C ALA A 194 -0.90 -13.43 3.83
N LEU A 195 -0.41 -12.19 3.84
CA LEU A 195 0.82 -11.78 3.17
C LEU A 195 1.68 -10.87 4.04
N LYS A 196 2.98 -11.14 4.05
CA LYS A 196 4.00 -10.28 4.66
C LYS A 196 5.08 -9.96 3.63
N GLN A 197 5.13 -8.71 3.20
CA GLN A 197 6.14 -8.16 2.30
C GLN A 197 7.07 -7.23 3.08
N LYS A 198 8.38 -7.44 2.91
CA LYS A 198 9.44 -6.55 3.37
C LYS A 198 10.36 -6.19 2.20
N GLN A 199 10.60 -4.92 1.97
CA GLN A 199 11.49 -4.44 0.93
C GLN A 199 12.48 -3.45 1.53
N SER A 200 13.75 -3.55 1.15
CA SER A 200 14.82 -2.70 1.65
C SER A 200 15.62 -2.15 0.48
N ILE A 201 15.66 -0.83 0.34
CA ILE A 201 16.35 -0.13 -0.72
C ILE A 201 17.53 0.63 -0.13
N THR A 202 18.73 0.35 -0.61
CA THR A 202 19.96 1.09 -0.32
C THR A 202 20.42 1.83 -1.58
N LEU A 203 20.39 3.16 -1.52
CA LEU A 203 20.65 4.04 -2.66
C LEU A 203 21.90 4.88 -2.43
N HIS A 204 22.82 4.92 -3.39
CA HIS A 204 23.90 5.91 -3.37
C HIS A 204 23.32 7.34 -3.54
N PRO A 205 23.88 8.39 -2.91
CA PRO A 205 23.40 9.78 -3.09
C PRO A 205 23.22 10.21 -4.55
N ASP A 206 24.17 9.86 -5.42
CA ASP A 206 24.09 10.14 -6.86
C ASP A 206 23.33 9.07 -7.67
N GLY A 207 22.65 8.14 -7.00
CA GLY A 207 21.88 7.07 -7.63
C GLY A 207 20.51 7.54 -8.08
N ASN A 208 19.84 6.76 -8.95
CA ASN A 208 18.52 7.09 -9.47
C ASN A 208 17.56 5.91 -9.28
N LEU A 209 16.37 6.19 -8.75
CA LEU A 209 15.39 5.17 -8.37
C LEU A 209 13.98 5.58 -8.77
N CYS A 210 13.31 4.74 -9.54
CA CYS A 210 11.87 4.77 -9.73
C CYS A 210 11.31 3.47 -9.17
N PHE A 211 10.57 3.52 -8.08
CA PHE A 211 10.08 2.34 -7.37
C PHE A 211 8.57 2.38 -7.22
N ILE A 212 7.87 1.37 -7.72
CA ILE A 212 6.41 1.23 -7.61
C ILE A 212 6.09 -0.01 -6.77
N ASP A 213 5.33 0.19 -5.69
CA ASP A 213 4.67 -0.88 -4.93
C ASP A 213 3.16 -0.61 -4.92
N TRP A 214 2.35 -1.59 -5.31
CA TRP A 214 0.92 -1.40 -5.40
C TRP A 214 0.11 -2.67 -5.27
N VAL A 215 -1.09 -2.51 -4.72
CA VAL A 215 -2.02 -3.57 -4.37
C VAL A 215 -3.39 -3.31 -5.01
N ALA A 216 -3.99 -4.37 -5.54
CA ALA A 216 -5.37 -4.40 -5.99
C ALA A 216 -6.28 -4.94 -4.88
N ALA A 217 -7.56 -4.59 -4.91
CA ALA A 217 -8.54 -5.00 -3.91
C ALA A 217 -8.82 -6.52 -3.87
N GLY A 218 -8.36 -7.26 -4.88
CA GLY A 218 -8.58 -8.71 -4.99
C GLY A 218 -9.30 -9.08 -6.28
N ARG A 219 -10.18 -10.08 -6.22
CA ARG A 219 -10.87 -10.62 -7.40
C ARG A 219 -12.21 -9.91 -7.61
N LEU A 220 -12.15 -8.76 -8.28
CA LEU A 220 -13.34 -7.93 -8.57
C LEU A 220 -14.47 -8.70 -9.28
N ALA A 221 -14.14 -9.59 -10.21
CA ALA A 221 -15.12 -10.43 -10.92
C ALA A 221 -15.82 -11.47 -10.03
N GLN A 222 -15.27 -11.76 -8.85
CA GLN A 222 -15.85 -12.66 -7.84
C GLN A 222 -16.42 -11.87 -6.64
N ALA A 223 -16.64 -10.56 -6.81
CA ALA A 223 -17.08 -9.64 -5.75
C ALA A 223 -16.18 -9.66 -4.50
N GLU A 224 -14.90 -9.97 -4.69
CA GLU A 224 -13.90 -10.01 -3.62
C GLU A 224 -13.11 -8.70 -3.60
N ARG A 225 -13.36 -7.87 -2.57
CA ARG A 225 -12.75 -6.53 -2.41
C ARG A 225 -12.28 -6.34 -0.99
N TRP A 226 -10.98 -6.17 -0.82
CA TRP A 226 -10.31 -5.95 0.47
C TRP A 226 -10.65 -7.04 1.50
N GLN A 227 -10.92 -8.26 1.03
CA GLN A 227 -11.32 -9.40 1.86
C GLN A 227 -10.12 -10.25 2.32
N GLN A 228 -8.89 -9.76 2.20
CA GLN A 228 -7.72 -10.43 2.79
C GLN A 228 -7.86 -10.59 4.31
N LYS A 229 -7.29 -11.66 4.86
CA LYS A 229 -7.16 -11.83 6.31
C LYS A 229 -6.08 -10.90 6.86
N SER A 230 -4.92 -10.86 6.20
CA SER A 230 -3.87 -9.90 6.52
C SER A 230 -3.01 -9.56 5.30
N LEU A 231 -2.66 -8.29 5.20
CA LEU A 231 -1.68 -7.77 4.25
C LEU A 231 -0.77 -6.85 5.03
N SER A 232 0.53 -7.13 5.04
CA SER A 232 1.54 -6.25 5.60
C SER A 232 2.58 -5.99 4.51
N SER A 233 2.71 -4.76 4.05
CA SER A 233 3.82 -4.30 3.21
C SER A 233 4.65 -3.29 3.99
N ARG A 234 5.97 -3.45 3.99
CA ARG A 234 6.91 -2.50 4.59
C ARG A 234 8.11 -2.33 3.67
N THR A 235 8.34 -1.10 3.25
CA THR A 235 9.40 -0.72 2.32
C THR A 235 10.26 0.37 2.97
N GLU A 236 11.52 0.05 3.20
CA GLU A 236 12.48 0.92 3.88
C GLU A 236 13.48 1.48 2.85
N PHE A 237 13.60 2.80 2.79
CA PHE A 237 14.51 3.51 1.90
C PHE A 237 15.63 4.16 2.70
N LYS A 238 16.87 3.84 2.33
CA LYS A 238 18.08 4.30 3.02
C LYS A 238 19.11 4.73 1.99
N PHE A 239 19.85 5.80 2.31
CA PHE A 239 21.03 6.15 1.52
C PHE A 239 22.30 5.50 2.09
N THR A 240 23.30 5.26 1.24
CA THR A 240 24.58 4.67 1.66
C THR A 240 25.37 5.54 2.65
N ASP A 241 25.08 6.84 2.71
CA ASP A 241 25.68 7.81 3.63
C ASP A 241 24.95 7.94 4.97
N GLN A 242 23.86 7.19 5.17
CA GLN A 242 23.07 7.17 6.40
C GLN A 242 23.13 5.80 7.07
N GLU A 243 22.83 5.71 8.37
CA GLU A 243 22.65 4.42 9.06
C GLU A 243 21.19 3.98 9.13
N GLN A 244 20.29 4.94 9.37
CA GLN A 244 18.85 4.72 9.47
C GLN A 244 18.14 4.96 8.13
N PRO A 245 16.95 4.36 7.92
CA PRO A 245 16.08 4.70 6.81
C PRO A 245 15.64 6.17 6.89
N ILE A 246 15.64 6.86 5.75
CA ILE A 246 15.15 8.24 5.64
C ILE A 246 13.66 8.31 5.35
N LEU A 247 13.10 7.22 4.81
CA LEU A 247 11.72 7.08 4.38
C LEU A 247 11.31 5.62 4.60
N ILE A 248 10.16 5.42 5.22
CA ILE A 248 9.55 4.11 5.41
C ILE A 248 8.10 4.20 4.96
N ASP A 249 7.75 3.39 3.97
CA ASP A 249 6.37 3.16 3.59
C ASP A 249 5.90 1.86 4.24
N ALA A 250 4.87 1.89 5.08
CA ALA A 250 4.31 0.66 5.64
C ALA A 250 2.78 0.70 5.70
N ILE A 251 2.17 -0.35 5.15
CA ILE A 251 0.72 -0.54 5.10
C ILE A 251 0.40 -1.87 5.73
N GLN A 252 -0.59 -1.88 6.60
CA GLN A 252 -1.12 -3.10 7.17
C GLN A 252 -2.65 -3.06 7.21
N LEU A 253 -3.25 -4.01 6.48
CA LEU A 253 -4.69 -4.25 6.44
C LEU A 253 -4.96 -5.61 7.11
N ARG A 254 -5.95 -5.69 7.99
CA ARG A 254 -6.30 -6.91 8.72
C ARG A 254 -7.81 -7.17 8.67
N ASP A 255 -8.20 -8.42 8.92
CA ASP A 255 -9.57 -8.82 9.28
C ASP A 255 -10.66 -8.34 8.32
N HIS A 256 -10.39 -8.47 7.02
CA HIS A 256 -11.31 -8.06 5.95
C HIS A 256 -11.69 -6.58 6.01
N GLN A 257 -10.88 -5.75 6.67
CA GLN A 257 -11.11 -4.33 6.78
C GLN A 257 -10.80 -3.64 5.46
N SER A 258 -11.72 -2.75 5.10
CA SER A 258 -11.62 -1.84 3.96
C SER A 258 -11.57 -0.37 4.43
N THR A 259 -11.04 -0.15 5.63
CA THR A 259 -10.99 1.15 6.29
C THR A 259 -10.41 2.21 5.35
N GLY A 260 -11.18 3.28 5.12
CA GLY A 260 -10.81 4.37 4.23
C GLY A 260 -10.83 4.07 2.72
N MET A 261 -11.20 2.85 2.28
CA MET A 261 -11.23 2.48 0.85
C MET A 261 -12.60 2.68 0.19
N ASN A 262 -13.66 2.71 0.99
CA ASN A 262 -15.04 2.76 0.51
C ASN A 262 -15.76 3.98 1.08
N TRP A 263 -16.39 4.73 0.19
CA TRP A 263 -17.24 5.89 0.46
C TRP A 263 -18.58 5.69 -0.24
N SER A 264 -19.60 6.44 0.16
CA SER A 264 -20.98 6.27 -0.31
C SER A 264 -21.09 6.20 -1.84
N ASN A 265 -20.29 7.02 -2.55
CA ASN A 265 -20.31 7.14 -4.00
C ASN A 265 -19.01 6.70 -4.67
N THR A 266 -18.05 6.10 -3.96
CA THR A 266 -16.74 5.73 -4.54
C THR A 266 -16.11 4.55 -3.81
N GLN A 267 -15.73 3.52 -4.56
CA GLN A 267 -15.00 2.35 -4.03
C GLN A 267 -13.65 2.27 -4.74
N PHE A 268 -12.57 2.46 -3.99
CA PHE A 268 -11.21 2.35 -4.51
C PHE A 268 -10.82 0.86 -4.58
N ASN A 269 -10.34 0.43 -5.74
CA ASN A 269 -10.00 -0.96 -6.04
C ASN A 269 -8.49 -1.18 -6.22
N ALA A 270 -7.70 -0.11 -6.19
CA ALA A 270 -6.25 -0.20 -6.20
C ALA A 270 -5.62 0.96 -5.42
N TYR A 271 -4.49 0.67 -4.79
CA TYR A 271 -3.65 1.65 -4.10
C TYR A 271 -2.19 1.44 -4.47
N ALA A 272 -1.44 2.52 -4.66
CA ALA A 272 -0.03 2.48 -5.02
C ALA A 272 0.81 3.54 -4.32
N THR A 273 2.07 3.18 -4.09
CA THR A 273 3.17 4.07 -3.75
C THR A 273 4.16 4.09 -4.91
N LEU A 274 4.50 5.27 -5.39
CA LEU A 274 5.60 5.52 -6.32
C LEU A 274 6.64 6.40 -5.62
N VAL A 275 7.89 5.94 -5.56
CA VAL A 275 9.03 6.70 -5.04
C VAL A 275 10.00 6.99 -6.17
N LEU A 276 10.34 8.27 -6.34
CA LEU A 276 11.24 8.78 -7.37
C LEU A 276 12.43 9.48 -6.69
N HIS A 277 13.66 9.16 -7.08
CA HIS A 277 14.86 9.85 -6.62
C HIS A 277 15.90 9.99 -7.74
N GLY A 278 16.65 11.10 -7.73
CA GLY A 278 17.77 11.35 -8.65
C GLY A 278 17.39 12.23 -9.85
N GLU A 279 18.41 12.84 -10.46
CA GLU A 279 18.28 13.82 -11.54
C GLU A 279 17.79 13.21 -12.86
N ARG A 280 18.07 11.91 -13.11
CA ARG A 280 17.64 11.23 -14.35
C ARG A 280 16.12 11.03 -14.44
N LEU A 281 15.39 11.34 -13.37
CA LEU A 281 13.95 11.18 -13.26
C LEU A 281 13.19 12.52 -13.21
N GLU A 282 13.84 13.65 -13.48
CA GLU A 282 13.21 14.96 -13.31
C GLU A 282 11.97 15.15 -14.18
N GLN A 283 12.04 14.76 -15.45
CA GLN A 283 10.87 14.80 -16.33
C GLN A 283 9.71 13.90 -15.85
N VAL A 284 10.02 12.78 -15.16
CA VAL A 284 9.01 11.88 -14.58
C VAL A 284 8.35 12.53 -13.37
N LYS A 285 9.14 13.23 -12.53
CA LYS A 285 8.66 14.02 -11.39
C LYS A 285 7.75 15.16 -11.84
N GLU A 286 8.16 15.90 -12.88
CA GLU A 286 7.35 16.95 -13.50
C GLU A 286 6.02 16.41 -14.03
N ASN A 287 6.04 15.27 -14.73
CA ASN A 287 4.81 14.61 -15.20
C ASN A 287 3.88 14.25 -14.03
N CYS A 288 4.43 13.80 -12.89
CA CYS A 288 3.65 13.47 -11.71
C CYS A 288 2.99 14.71 -11.07
N LEU A 289 3.73 15.82 -10.95
CA LEU A 289 3.20 17.09 -10.44
C LEU A 289 2.12 17.68 -11.35
N ALA A 290 2.34 17.64 -12.66
CA ALA A 290 1.37 18.08 -13.65
C ALA A 290 0.09 17.23 -13.56
N LEU A 291 0.23 15.91 -13.55
CA LEU A 291 -0.91 15.00 -13.54
C LEU A 291 -1.72 15.09 -12.24
N GLN A 292 -1.07 15.25 -11.09
CA GLN A 292 -1.77 15.54 -9.83
C GLN A 292 -2.68 16.77 -9.97
N THR A 293 -2.15 17.85 -10.55
CA THR A 293 -2.89 19.10 -10.73
C THR A 293 -4.06 18.93 -11.70
N ILE A 294 -3.85 18.21 -12.80
CA ILE A 294 -4.88 17.91 -13.83
C ILE A 294 -6.00 17.02 -13.26
N LEU A 295 -5.67 16.02 -12.45
CA LEU A 295 -6.66 15.15 -11.83
C LEU A 295 -7.48 15.89 -10.76
N ALA A 296 -6.83 16.73 -9.94
CA ALA A 296 -7.51 17.51 -8.92
C ALA A 296 -8.38 18.64 -9.51
N SER A 297 -7.96 19.23 -10.64
CA SER A 297 -8.69 20.33 -11.29
C SER A 297 -10.05 19.92 -11.85
N GLN A 298 -10.29 18.61 -12.02
CA GLN A 298 -11.62 18.09 -12.37
C GLN A 298 -12.68 18.37 -11.30
N PHE A 299 -12.27 18.58 -10.05
CA PHE A 299 -13.19 18.68 -8.90
C PHE A 299 -13.10 20.02 -8.15
N THR A 300 -11.93 20.65 -8.13
CA THR A 300 -11.69 21.89 -7.38
C THR A 300 -10.72 22.81 -8.11
N SER A 301 -10.67 24.09 -7.70
CA SER A 301 -9.65 25.01 -8.18
C SER A 301 -8.28 24.66 -7.57
N THR A 302 -7.26 24.57 -8.41
CA THR A 302 -5.91 24.16 -8.01
C THR A 302 -4.90 25.28 -8.18
N ARG A 303 -3.82 25.22 -7.39
CA ARG A 303 -2.62 26.04 -7.62
C ARG A 303 -1.64 25.23 -8.48
N SER A 304 -1.06 25.87 -9.50
CA SER A 304 0.05 25.24 -10.22
C SER A 304 1.27 25.19 -9.31
N MET A 305 1.81 23.98 -9.11
CA MET A 305 3.09 23.77 -8.44
C MET A 305 4.28 23.85 -9.42
N LEU A 306 4.00 23.96 -10.71
CA LEU A 306 4.98 24.13 -11.79
C LEU A 306 5.04 25.59 -12.23
N ASP A 307 6.24 26.07 -12.54
CA ASP A 307 6.44 27.40 -13.13
C ASP A 307 5.79 27.50 -14.51
N LYS A 308 5.12 28.63 -14.78
CA LYS A 308 4.35 28.84 -16.02
C LYS A 308 5.21 28.91 -17.28
N ASP A 309 6.52 29.12 -17.13
CA ASP A 309 7.42 29.48 -18.24
C ASP A 309 8.21 28.30 -18.81
N THR A 310 8.13 27.09 -18.23
CA THR A 310 9.10 26.01 -18.54
C THR A 310 8.61 24.79 -19.31
N HIS A 311 7.32 24.54 -19.55
CA HIS A 311 6.93 23.22 -20.07
C HIS A 311 5.93 23.21 -21.23
N THR A 312 6.37 22.67 -22.37
CA THR A 312 5.51 21.93 -23.30
C THR A 312 5.11 20.62 -22.62
N LEU A 313 4.09 20.67 -21.76
CA LEU A 313 3.44 19.47 -21.25
C LEU A 313 2.98 18.62 -22.44
N SER A 314 3.17 17.31 -22.34
CA SER A 314 2.64 16.39 -23.37
C SER A 314 1.13 16.58 -23.43
N ALA A 315 0.60 16.80 -24.65
CA ALA A 315 -0.84 16.85 -24.90
C ALA A 315 -1.57 15.58 -24.42
N ASP A 316 -0.83 14.47 -24.25
CA ASP A 316 -1.39 13.21 -23.75
C ASP A 316 -1.81 13.30 -22.27
N LEU A 317 -1.22 14.20 -21.47
CA LEU A 317 -1.55 14.36 -20.04
C LEU A 317 -2.96 14.94 -19.84
N ASP A 318 -3.35 15.91 -20.66
CA ASP A 318 -4.65 16.58 -20.57
C ASP A 318 -5.81 15.65 -20.96
N GLU A 319 -5.54 14.65 -21.80
CA GLU A 319 -6.55 13.67 -22.21
C GLU A 319 -6.78 12.57 -21.17
N ILE A 320 -5.88 12.40 -20.20
CA ILE A 320 -5.94 11.31 -19.21
C ILE A 320 -7.28 11.26 -18.45
N PRO A 321 -7.79 12.35 -17.87
CA PRO A 321 -9.02 12.30 -17.07
C PRO A 321 -10.21 11.76 -17.86
N SER A 322 -10.29 12.08 -19.16
CA SER A 322 -11.37 11.62 -20.04
C SER A 322 -11.36 10.10 -20.30
N ARG A 323 -10.21 9.44 -20.09
CA ARG A 323 -10.00 8.00 -20.35
C ARG A 323 -10.19 7.13 -19.10
N MET A 324 -10.43 7.73 -17.93
CA MET A 324 -10.54 7.03 -16.65
C MET A 324 -11.92 6.42 -16.41
N ALA A 325 -11.97 5.34 -15.62
CA ALA A 325 -13.23 4.68 -15.26
C ALA A 325 -13.99 5.43 -14.15
N GLY A 326 -13.27 6.19 -13.34
CA GLY A 326 -13.82 6.93 -12.20
C GLY A 326 -12.77 7.84 -11.56
N PRO A 327 -13.01 8.33 -10.34
CA PRO A 327 -12.05 9.20 -9.65
C PRO A 327 -10.73 8.48 -9.40
N VAL A 328 -9.64 9.20 -9.70
CA VAL A 328 -8.27 8.81 -9.35
C VAL A 328 -7.71 9.88 -8.42
N VAL A 329 -7.35 9.46 -7.21
CA VAL A 329 -6.72 10.33 -6.22
C VAL A 329 -5.21 10.16 -6.36
N MET A 330 -4.49 11.27 -6.53
CA MET A 330 -3.04 11.29 -6.69
C MET A 330 -2.44 12.36 -5.78
N GLY A 331 -1.83 11.96 -4.67
CA GLY A 331 -1.10 12.85 -3.76
C GLY A 331 0.39 12.79 -4.02
N VAL A 332 1.03 13.94 -4.23
CA VAL A 332 2.48 14.07 -4.43
C VAL A 332 3.09 14.85 -3.26
N THR A 333 4.11 14.27 -2.64
CA THR A 333 4.99 14.92 -1.66
C THR A 333 6.37 15.09 -2.29
N PRO A 334 6.77 16.31 -2.69
CA PRO A 334 8.15 16.57 -3.10
C PRO A 334 9.08 16.59 -1.88
N ASP A 335 10.37 16.36 -2.13
CA ASP A 335 11.47 16.40 -1.14
C ASP A 335 11.19 15.61 0.15
N ALA A 336 10.61 14.42 0.01
CA ALA A 336 10.28 13.51 1.09
C ALA A 336 11.56 12.99 1.78
N GLY A 337 11.90 13.58 2.93
CA GLY A 337 13.05 13.20 3.77
C GLY A 337 14.41 13.65 3.25
N ARG A 338 14.60 13.75 1.93
CA ARG A 338 15.80 14.29 1.27
C ARG A 338 15.42 15.00 -0.03
N GLU A 339 16.08 16.11 -0.30
CA GLU A 339 15.94 16.86 -1.56
C GLU A 339 16.10 15.93 -2.78
N GLY A 340 15.24 16.13 -3.78
CA GLY A 340 15.21 15.32 -5.00
C GLY A 340 14.50 13.98 -4.84
N THR A 341 14.02 13.62 -3.65
CA THR A 341 13.17 12.44 -3.39
C THR A 341 11.70 12.84 -3.42
N MET A 342 10.91 12.23 -4.29
CA MET A 342 9.47 12.47 -4.41
C MET A 342 8.71 11.18 -4.08
N VAL A 343 7.65 11.30 -3.29
CA VAL A 343 6.71 10.21 -3.02
C VAL A 343 5.34 10.56 -3.61
N VAL A 344 4.78 9.62 -4.35
CA VAL A 344 3.46 9.74 -4.96
C VAL A 344 2.58 8.61 -4.43
N ARG A 345 1.42 8.97 -3.89
CA ARG A 345 0.39 8.03 -3.40
C ARG A 345 -0.81 8.09 -4.31
N LEU A 346 -1.26 6.94 -4.79
CA LEU A 346 -2.36 6.85 -5.75
C LEU A 346 -3.44 5.90 -5.27
N ALA A 347 -4.70 6.26 -5.48
CA ALA A 347 -5.84 5.37 -5.33
C ALA A 347 -6.77 5.52 -6.54
N ALA A 348 -7.25 4.40 -7.08
CA ALA A 348 -8.15 4.42 -8.24
C ALA A 348 -9.31 3.43 -8.09
N THR A 349 -10.41 3.73 -8.78
CA THR A 349 -11.58 2.83 -8.87
C THR A 349 -11.36 1.66 -9.82
N ALA A 350 -10.38 1.73 -10.73
CA ALA A 350 -9.99 0.63 -11.60
C ALA A 350 -8.47 0.44 -11.65
N ASN A 351 -8.01 -0.80 -11.76
CA ASN A 351 -6.57 -1.10 -11.90
C ASN A 351 -6.00 -0.53 -13.21
N GLU A 352 -6.80 -0.51 -14.28
CA GLU A 352 -6.39 0.04 -15.59
C GLU A 352 -6.07 1.53 -15.53
N ASP A 353 -6.76 2.27 -14.66
CA ASP A 353 -6.51 3.70 -14.44
C ASP A 353 -5.09 3.93 -13.89
N LEU A 354 -4.63 3.12 -12.94
CA LEU A 354 -3.25 3.22 -12.45
C LEU A 354 -2.22 2.80 -13.50
N TYR A 355 -2.50 1.79 -14.33
CA TYR A 355 -1.63 1.48 -15.47
C TYR A 355 -1.46 2.66 -16.42
N ARG A 356 -2.55 3.39 -16.71
CA ARG A 356 -2.51 4.62 -17.54
C ARG A 356 -1.67 5.70 -16.87
N VAL A 357 -1.90 5.96 -15.58
CA VAL A 357 -1.13 6.95 -14.82
C VAL A 357 0.36 6.62 -14.85
N PHE A 358 0.74 5.38 -14.53
CA PHE A 358 2.15 4.97 -14.56
C PHE A 358 2.74 5.04 -15.96
N HIS A 359 2.01 4.58 -16.98
CA HIS A 359 2.50 4.63 -18.35
C HIS A 359 2.83 6.06 -18.79
N THR A 360 1.93 7.02 -18.52
CA THR A 360 2.16 8.41 -18.93
C THR A 360 3.26 9.07 -18.09
N CYS A 361 3.27 8.87 -16.77
CA CYS A 361 4.33 9.42 -15.93
C CYS A 361 5.72 8.90 -16.33
N LEU A 362 5.83 7.60 -16.64
CA LEU A 362 7.09 6.96 -17.02
C LEU A 362 7.46 7.08 -18.51
N ALA A 363 6.63 7.73 -19.33
CA ALA A 363 6.88 7.91 -20.77
C ALA A 363 8.28 8.44 -21.11
N PRO A 364 8.86 9.41 -20.36
CA PRO A 364 10.23 9.90 -20.60
C PRO A 364 11.32 8.81 -20.56
N LEU A 365 11.08 7.71 -19.84
CA LEU A 365 12.04 6.62 -19.72
C LEU A 365 12.10 5.71 -20.94
N THR A 366 11.19 5.88 -21.91
CA THR A 366 11.15 5.07 -23.14
C THR A 366 12.45 5.17 -23.93
N GLY A 367 13.02 6.37 -24.06
CA GLY A 367 14.30 6.58 -24.74
C GLY A 367 15.50 5.97 -23.97
N VAL A 368 15.40 5.93 -22.64
CA VAL A 368 16.46 5.42 -21.76
C VAL A 368 16.52 3.90 -21.77
N PHE A 369 15.36 3.24 -21.79
CA PHE A 369 15.24 1.78 -21.71
C PHE A 369 14.97 1.08 -23.04
N GLY A 370 14.56 1.82 -24.08
CA GLY A 370 14.06 1.22 -25.33
C GLY A 370 12.83 0.34 -25.07
N HIS A 371 12.03 0.67 -24.04
CA HIS A 371 10.86 -0.07 -23.59
C HIS A 371 9.85 0.91 -22.97
N GLN A 372 8.57 0.72 -23.29
CA GLN A 372 7.47 1.51 -22.75
C GLN A 372 6.84 0.78 -21.56
N PHE A 373 7.06 1.30 -20.36
CA PHE A 373 6.51 0.71 -19.13
C PHE A 373 4.96 0.74 -19.15
N TYR A 374 4.34 -0.38 -18.77
CA TYR A 374 2.88 -0.61 -18.67
C TYR A 374 2.05 -0.47 -19.95
N HIS A 375 2.63 -0.08 -21.09
CA HIS A 375 1.90 0.09 -22.35
C HIS A 375 1.05 -1.15 -22.72
N GLU A 376 1.65 -2.33 -22.61
CA GLU A 376 1.02 -3.63 -22.87
C GLU A 376 -0.11 -4.04 -21.89
N ARG A 377 -0.28 -3.31 -20.79
CA ARG A 377 -1.35 -3.55 -19.80
C ARG A 377 -2.60 -2.74 -20.07
N ILE A 378 -2.49 -1.66 -20.86
CA ILE A 378 -3.60 -0.81 -21.26
C ILE A 378 -4.26 -1.45 -22.49
N ARG A 379 -5.52 -1.89 -22.34
CA ARG A 379 -6.19 -2.72 -23.37
C ARG A 379 -7.28 -1.96 -24.11
N ALA A 380 -7.84 -0.93 -23.49
CA ALA A 380 -8.89 -0.11 -24.06
C ALA A 380 -8.46 1.36 -24.19
N VAL A 381 -9.21 2.13 -24.98
CA VAL A 381 -9.04 3.59 -25.03
C VAL A 381 -9.56 4.22 -23.73
N HIS A 382 -10.68 3.72 -23.23
CA HIS A 382 -11.31 4.12 -21.98
C HIS A 382 -11.32 2.92 -21.02
N SER A 383 -11.00 3.16 -19.75
CA SER A 383 -11.13 2.12 -18.73
C SER A 383 -12.60 1.78 -18.49
N ALA A 384 -12.89 0.50 -18.30
CA ALA A 384 -14.25 0.06 -17.99
C ALA A 384 -14.61 0.40 -16.53
N ALA A 385 -15.80 0.96 -16.32
CA ALA A 385 -16.35 1.15 -14.98
C ALA A 385 -16.43 -0.17 -14.23
N VAL A 386 -15.91 -0.20 -13.00
CA VAL A 386 -16.03 -1.36 -12.11
C VAL A 386 -17.37 -1.24 -11.36
N PRO A 387 -18.27 -2.23 -11.44
CA PRO A 387 -19.57 -2.16 -10.76
C PRO A 387 -19.41 -1.95 -9.25
N PHE A 388 -20.30 -1.18 -8.61
CA PHE A 388 -20.32 -1.12 -7.14
C PHE A 388 -20.67 -2.49 -6.57
N ALA A 389 -19.92 -2.93 -5.56
CA ALA A 389 -20.32 -4.08 -4.79
C ALA A 389 -21.47 -3.64 -3.90
N THR A 390 -22.67 -4.16 -4.16
CA THR A 390 -23.71 -4.16 -3.13
C THR A 390 -23.15 -5.01 -2.00
N VAL A 391 -22.94 -4.41 -0.83
CA VAL A 391 -22.76 -5.19 0.38
C VAL A 391 -24.05 -6.00 0.49
N LYS A 392 -24.04 -7.27 0.08
CA LYS A 392 -25.01 -8.21 0.63
C LYS A 392 -24.68 -8.16 2.11
N ALA A 393 -25.52 -7.50 2.90
CA ALA A 393 -25.54 -7.75 4.33
C ALA A 393 -25.53 -9.26 4.43
N SER A 394 -24.42 -9.84 4.85
CA SER A 394 -24.41 -11.25 5.16
C SER A 394 -25.43 -11.34 6.27
N GLU A 395 -26.61 -11.85 5.95
CA GLU A 395 -27.47 -12.60 6.87
C GLU A 395 -26.69 -13.86 7.30
N GLY A 396 -25.46 -13.68 7.78
CA GLY A 396 -24.98 -14.50 8.85
C GLY A 396 -25.81 -14.02 10.03
N GLU A 397 -26.63 -14.92 10.55
CA GLU A 397 -27.26 -14.73 11.84
C GLU A 397 -26.31 -13.94 12.74
N ASN A 398 -26.79 -12.83 13.29
CA ASN A 398 -26.17 -12.18 14.42
C ASN A 398 -26.25 -13.14 15.63
N ASN A 399 -25.67 -14.34 15.52
CA ASN A 399 -24.90 -14.88 16.61
C ASN A 399 -23.71 -13.94 16.76
N ILE A 400 -23.99 -12.80 17.39
CA ILE A 400 -23.08 -12.25 18.37
C ILE A 400 -22.90 -13.41 19.35
N GLU A 401 -21.98 -14.33 19.04
CA GLU A 401 -21.25 -14.99 20.11
C GLU A 401 -20.77 -13.81 20.94
N LYS A 402 -21.44 -13.61 22.08
CA LYS A 402 -20.89 -12.78 23.15
C LYS A 402 -19.42 -13.14 23.17
N PRO A 403 -18.49 -12.17 23.10
CA PRO A 403 -17.08 -12.49 23.26
C PRO A 403 -17.01 -13.43 24.45
N SER A 404 -16.48 -14.63 24.25
CA SER A 404 -16.32 -15.58 25.34
C SER A 404 -15.35 -14.89 26.29
N VAL A 405 -15.89 -14.15 27.24
CA VAL A 405 -15.16 -13.57 28.33
C VAL A 405 -14.67 -14.77 29.10
N SER A 406 -13.44 -15.19 28.80
CA SER A 406 -12.67 -16.00 29.73
C SER A 406 -12.81 -15.31 31.09
N PRO A 407 -13.29 -16.00 32.15
CA PRO A 407 -13.55 -15.37 33.44
C PRO A 407 -12.29 -14.77 34.10
N ASP A 408 -11.12 -15.00 33.53
CA ASP A 408 -9.81 -14.66 34.10
C ASP A 408 -9.15 -13.47 33.40
N CYS A 409 -9.86 -12.33 33.33
CA CYS A 409 -9.17 -11.04 33.23
C CYS A 409 -10.08 -9.93 33.75
N ALA A 410 -10.17 -9.80 35.08
CA ALA A 410 -10.54 -8.51 35.63
C ALA A 410 -9.51 -7.50 35.10
N PRO A 411 -9.91 -6.40 34.43
CA PRO A 411 -8.95 -5.36 34.09
C PRO A 411 -8.31 -4.94 35.41
N MET A 412 -6.99 -5.09 35.54
CA MET A 412 -6.26 -4.43 36.61
C MET A 412 -6.54 -2.94 36.43
N ARG A 413 -7.53 -2.42 37.15
CA ARG A 413 -7.76 -0.98 37.28
C ARG A 413 -6.56 -0.45 38.04
N THR A 414 -5.50 -0.12 37.32
CA THR A 414 -4.47 0.75 37.84
C THR A 414 -5.18 2.04 38.21
N THR A 415 -5.24 2.35 39.50
CA THR A 415 -5.88 3.59 39.96
C THR A 415 -5.02 4.76 39.51
N THR A 416 -5.40 5.36 38.38
CA THR A 416 -4.79 6.56 37.83
C THR A 416 -4.84 7.66 38.89
N SER A 417 -3.71 8.34 39.12
CA SER A 417 -3.66 9.37 40.16
C SER A 417 -4.63 10.52 39.82
N PRO A 418 -5.20 11.23 40.81
CA PRO A 418 -6.07 12.36 40.54
C PRO A 418 -5.40 13.43 39.66
N THR A 419 -4.10 13.66 39.84
CA THR A 419 -3.30 14.59 39.02
C THR A 419 -3.16 14.12 37.57
N ALA A 420 -2.88 12.82 37.37
CA ALA A 420 -2.78 12.23 36.03
C ALA A 420 -4.12 12.32 35.29
N HIS A 421 -5.21 12.03 36.00
CA HIS A 421 -6.57 12.14 35.46
C HIS A 421 -6.93 13.59 35.12
N TRP A 422 -6.53 14.56 35.95
CA TRP A 422 -6.71 15.98 35.65
C TRP A 422 -5.95 16.41 34.39
N LEU A 423 -4.69 15.99 34.26
CA LEU A 423 -3.89 16.29 33.07
C LEU A 423 -4.51 15.69 31.80
N ALA A 424 -5.11 14.50 31.88
CA ALA A 424 -5.82 13.90 30.75
C ALA A 424 -6.93 14.83 30.20
N HIS A 425 -7.67 15.52 31.07
CA HIS A 425 -8.65 16.55 30.67
C HIS A 425 -7.98 17.75 30.00
N VAL A 426 -6.87 18.24 30.56
CA VAL A 426 -6.11 19.35 29.97
C VAL A 426 -5.58 19.00 28.58
N LEU A 427 -5.08 17.78 28.38
CA LEU A 427 -4.58 17.29 27.09
C LEU A 427 -5.68 17.14 26.03
N THR A 428 -6.90 16.83 26.47
CA THR A 428 -8.06 16.64 25.60
C THR A 428 -8.92 17.88 25.44
N ASP A 429 -8.51 19.01 26.03
CA ASP A 429 -9.17 20.29 25.87
C ASP A 429 -8.91 20.86 24.47
N SER A 430 -9.96 21.37 23.80
CA SER A 430 -9.87 21.97 22.47
C SER A 430 -9.12 23.31 22.45
N SER A 431 -9.03 23.98 23.61
CA SER A 431 -8.33 25.25 23.79
C SER A 431 -6.83 25.09 24.04
N LEU A 432 -6.34 23.85 24.23
CA LEU A 432 -4.91 23.59 24.39
C LEU A 432 -4.15 24.12 23.16
N PRO A 433 -3.20 25.06 23.31
CA PRO A 433 -2.59 25.77 22.18
C PRO A 433 -1.47 24.95 21.50
N THR A 434 -1.77 23.71 21.13
CA THR A 434 -0.92 22.86 20.29
C THR A 434 -1.10 23.13 18.80
N GLY A 435 -2.19 23.82 18.42
CA GLY A 435 -2.50 24.10 17.02
C GLY A 435 -3.25 22.99 16.30
N GLY A 436 -3.78 21.98 17.00
CA GLY A 436 -4.55 20.88 16.39
C GLY A 436 -5.70 21.35 15.49
N PHE A 437 -6.42 22.39 15.90
CA PHE A 437 -7.50 23.01 15.12
C PHE A 437 -7.04 23.64 13.79
N ALA A 438 -5.75 23.89 13.58
CA ALA A 438 -5.24 24.47 12.34
C ALA A 438 -5.09 23.44 11.21
N HIS A 439 -5.25 22.14 11.50
CA HIS A 439 -5.01 21.04 10.58
C HIS A 439 -6.30 20.27 10.31
N SER A 440 -6.53 19.86 9.05
CA SER A 440 -7.75 19.17 8.62
C SER A 440 -7.62 17.65 8.55
N ALA A 441 -6.40 17.11 8.75
CA ALA A 441 -6.06 15.70 8.53
C ALA A 441 -6.51 15.19 7.13
N GLY A 442 -6.41 16.04 6.10
CA GLY A 442 -6.82 15.72 4.72
C GLY A 442 -8.33 15.83 4.44
N LEU A 443 -9.18 16.09 5.44
CA LEU A 443 -10.64 16.17 5.24
C LEU A 443 -11.03 17.33 4.31
N GLU A 444 -10.30 18.45 4.37
CA GLU A 444 -10.54 19.58 3.46
C GLU A 444 -10.33 19.18 1.99
N ALA A 445 -9.24 18.45 1.70
CA ALA A 445 -8.99 17.92 0.37
C ALA A 445 -10.06 16.89 -0.04
N ALA A 446 -10.43 15.97 0.86
CA ALA A 446 -11.46 14.98 0.60
C ALA A 446 -12.82 15.59 0.26
N ALA A 447 -13.21 16.66 0.96
CA ALA A 447 -14.46 17.38 0.72
C ALA A 447 -14.44 18.17 -0.59
N GLN A 448 -13.33 18.86 -0.90
CA GLN A 448 -13.19 19.59 -2.16
C GLN A 448 -13.16 18.65 -3.38
N LEU A 449 -12.53 17.49 -3.25
CA LEU A 449 -12.49 16.43 -4.26
C LEU A 449 -13.78 15.61 -4.35
N LYS A 450 -14.81 15.97 -3.57
CA LYS A 450 -16.13 15.33 -3.59
C LYS A 450 -16.10 13.84 -3.21
N ILE A 451 -15.09 13.41 -2.47
CA ILE A 451 -14.97 12.03 -1.96
C ILE A 451 -15.83 11.84 -0.71
N VAL A 452 -15.83 12.81 0.20
CA VAL A 452 -16.63 12.82 1.43
C VAL A 452 -17.74 13.86 1.28
N GLN A 453 -19.01 13.41 1.26
CA GLN A 453 -20.14 14.30 0.96
C GLN A 453 -21.26 14.28 1.99
N ASN A 454 -21.42 13.19 2.73
CA ASN A 454 -22.52 13.02 3.68
C ASN A 454 -22.03 12.62 5.07
N VAL A 455 -22.95 12.54 6.03
CA VAL A 455 -22.61 12.26 7.43
C VAL A 455 -22.02 10.87 7.61
N ASP A 456 -22.47 9.88 6.84
CA ASP A 456 -21.95 8.50 6.90
C ASP A 456 -20.50 8.45 6.40
N ASP A 457 -20.17 9.18 5.34
CA ASP A 457 -18.81 9.34 4.85
C ASP A 457 -17.92 10.03 5.90
N ILE A 458 -18.43 11.06 6.59
CA ILE A 458 -17.68 11.76 7.65
C ILE A 458 -17.40 10.81 8.82
N GLU A 459 -18.39 10.01 9.23
CA GLU A 459 -18.22 9.02 10.28
C GLU A 459 -17.16 7.98 9.87
N ALA A 460 -17.26 7.42 8.66
CA ALA A 460 -16.26 6.51 8.11
C ALA A 460 -14.87 7.16 8.03
N TYR A 461 -14.78 8.46 7.71
CA TYR A 461 -13.53 9.20 7.64
C TYR A 461 -12.90 9.40 9.02
N VAL A 462 -13.70 9.72 10.04
CA VAL A 462 -13.25 9.81 11.43
C VAL A 462 -12.73 8.45 11.89
N HIS A 463 -13.47 7.37 11.64
CA HIS A 463 -13.02 6.01 11.97
C HIS A 463 -11.70 5.67 11.29
N ALA A 464 -11.58 5.93 9.98
CA ALA A 464 -10.37 5.63 9.22
C ALA A 464 -9.17 6.44 9.69
N THR A 465 -9.36 7.73 9.98
CA THR A 465 -8.29 8.61 10.46
C THR A 465 -7.81 8.15 11.84
N VAL A 466 -8.72 7.93 12.79
CA VAL A 466 -8.36 7.49 14.15
C VAL A 466 -7.65 6.15 14.10
N GLN A 467 -8.20 5.16 13.38
CA GLN A 467 -7.61 3.83 13.30
C GLN A 467 -6.21 3.88 12.68
N SER A 468 -6.05 4.59 11.56
CA SER A 468 -4.76 4.70 10.87
C SER A 468 -3.73 5.48 11.68
N THR A 469 -4.13 6.56 12.36
CA THR A 469 -3.25 7.31 13.26
C THR A 469 -2.77 6.44 14.42
N LEU A 470 -3.68 5.73 15.10
CA LEU A 470 -3.32 4.85 16.20
C LEU A 470 -2.41 3.72 15.75
N GLN A 471 -2.71 3.07 14.62
CA GLN A 471 -1.89 2.00 14.09
C GLN A 471 -0.46 2.45 13.76
N LEU A 472 -0.33 3.68 13.27
CA LEU A 472 0.96 4.29 12.94
C LEU A 472 1.78 4.62 14.19
N VAL A 473 1.17 5.27 15.18
CA VAL A 473 1.91 5.91 16.29
C VAL A 473 1.94 5.09 17.58
N THR A 474 1.09 4.07 17.73
CA THR A 474 1.08 3.23 18.94
C THR A 474 2.44 2.59 19.26
N PRO A 475 3.21 2.05 18.29
CA PRO A 475 4.55 1.52 18.55
C PRO A 475 5.54 2.58 19.05
N THR A 476 5.42 3.81 18.54
CA THR A 476 6.19 4.97 19.02
C THR A 476 5.81 5.32 20.45
N LEU A 477 4.51 5.38 20.78
CA LEU A 477 4.02 5.62 22.13
C LEU A 477 4.52 4.53 23.10
N ALA A 478 4.46 3.27 22.69
CA ALA A 478 4.96 2.14 23.48
C ALA A 478 6.47 2.27 23.77
N SER A 479 7.25 2.61 22.74
CA SER A 479 8.70 2.83 22.87
C SER A 479 9.03 3.98 23.82
N VAL A 480 8.26 5.07 23.77
CA VAL A 480 8.42 6.21 24.68
C VAL A 480 8.03 5.86 26.11
N HIS A 481 6.90 5.20 26.31
CA HIS A 481 6.44 4.76 27.64
C HIS A 481 7.48 3.83 28.29
N GLU A 482 8.04 2.91 27.52
CA GLU A 482 9.12 2.04 27.98
C GLU A 482 10.39 2.84 28.31
N ALA A 483 10.80 3.76 27.43
CA ALA A 483 11.99 4.59 27.65
C ALA A 483 11.87 5.48 28.91
N VAL A 484 10.70 6.06 29.18
CA VAL A 484 10.42 6.83 30.40
C VAL A 484 10.48 5.92 31.61
N LYS A 485 9.82 4.75 31.57
CA LYS A 485 9.80 3.78 32.66
C LYS A 485 11.20 3.27 33.02
N CYS A 486 12.05 3.06 32.02
CA CYS A 486 13.42 2.58 32.20
C CYS A 486 14.45 3.70 32.42
N ASN A 487 14.02 4.98 32.45
CA ASN A 487 14.90 6.15 32.52
C ASN A 487 16.00 6.17 31.43
N GLN A 488 15.59 5.88 30.19
CA GLN A 488 16.43 5.79 28.99
C GLN A 488 15.95 6.74 27.87
N LEU A 489 15.12 7.74 28.22
CA LEU A 489 14.55 8.65 27.23
C LEU A 489 15.64 9.46 26.51
N ASP A 490 16.66 9.89 27.24
CA ASP A 490 17.84 10.60 26.72
C ASP A 490 18.57 9.81 25.62
N VAL A 491 18.72 8.50 25.79
CA VAL A 491 19.42 7.63 24.83
C VAL A 491 18.51 7.26 23.66
N ARG A 492 17.22 6.99 23.91
CA ARG A 492 16.29 6.45 22.89
C ARG A 492 15.53 7.54 22.12
N TRP A 493 15.51 8.78 22.59
CA TRP A 493 14.70 9.86 22.00
C TRP A 493 14.99 10.05 20.51
N LYS A 494 16.27 10.12 20.14
CA LYS A 494 16.69 10.35 18.76
C LYS A 494 16.16 9.26 17.82
N ASP A 495 16.37 7.99 18.17
CA ASP A 495 15.94 6.85 17.35
C ASP A 495 14.41 6.80 17.21
N ILE A 496 13.68 7.00 18.32
CA ILE A 496 12.20 7.05 18.32
C ILE A 496 11.69 8.17 17.41
N HIS A 497 12.33 9.34 17.49
CA HIS A 497 11.97 10.50 16.69
C HIS A 497 12.27 10.27 15.19
N GLU A 498 13.47 9.78 14.86
CA GLU A 498 13.90 9.51 13.48
C GLU A 498 13.07 8.40 12.82
N GLU A 499 12.67 7.36 13.56
CA GLU A 499 11.78 6.32 13.04
C GLU A 499 10.41 6.89 12.65
N LEU A 500 9.79 7.70 13.51
CA LEU A 500 8.50 8.33 13.18
C LEU A 500 8.63 9.36 12.06
N GLN A 501 9.74 10.11 12.02
CA GLN A 501 10.04 11.03 10.91
C GLN A 501 10.06 10.25 9.60
N ALA A 502 10.80 9.14 9.52
CA ALA A 502 10.90 8.32 8.32
C ALA A 502 9.52 7.77 7.87
N MET A 503 8.61 7.48 8.80
CA MET A 503 7.24 7.07 8.49
C MET A 503 6.35 8.21 7.95
N LEU A 504 6.54 9.44 8.44
CA LEU A 504 5.66 10.57 8.12
C LEU A 504 6.13 11.40 6.92
N VAL A 505 7.42 11.42 6.59
CA VAL A 505 7.97 12.25 5.47
C VAL A 505 7.35 11.95 4.11
N ALA A 506 6.78 10.76 3.92
CA ALA A 506 6.02 10.39 2.72
C ALA A 506 4.77 11.27 2.51
N ASN A 507 4.25 11.85 3.59
CA ASN A 507 3.06 12.68 3.63
C ASN A 507 3.42 14.06 4.21
N GLY A 508 3.83 14.97 3.34
CA GLY A 508 4.34 16.29 3.72
C GLY A 508 3.41 17.06 4.68
N PRO A 509 2.12 17.24 4.35
CA PRO A 509 1.16 17.90 5.24
C PRO A 509 1.01 17.21 6.60
N ALA A 510 0.90 15.87 6.65
CA ALA A 510 0.82 15.14 7.93
C ALA A 510 2.09 15.31 8.78
N CYS A 511 3.26 15.25 8.14
CA CYS A 511 4.55 15.43 8.81
C CYS A 511 4.67 16.82 9.43
N ARG A 512 4.34 17.88 8.67
CA ARG A 512 4.32 19.26 9.17
C ARG A 512 3.33 19.43 10.32
N ALA A 513 2.12 18.90 10.21
CA ALA A 513 1.13 18.94 11.29
C ALA A 513 1.63 18.28 12.57
N SER A 514 2.28 17.11 12.45
CA SER A 514 2.88 16.42 13.59
C SER A 514 4.01 17.21 14.24
N LEU A 515 4.90 17.81 13.45
CA LEU A 515 6.04 18.59 13.96
C LEU A 515 5.59 19.91 14.62
N ASP A 516 4.63 20.61 14.01
CA ASP A 516 4.05 21.84 14.54
C ASP A 516 3.36 21.59 15.90
N GLN A 517 2.54 20.55 15.97
CA GLN A 517 1.81 20.20 17.18
C GLN A 517 2.73 19.68 18.29
N GLY A 518 3.71 18.84 17.96
CA GLY A 518 4.63 18.30 18.95
C GLY A 518 5.59 19.35 19.51
N THR A 519 6.10 20.24 18.66
CA THR A 519 6.95 21.37 19.10
C THR A 519 6.16 22.32 20.02
N SER A 520 4.89 22.57 19.70
CA SER A 520 4.00 23.40 20.53
C SER A 520 3.69 22.71 21.87
N LEU A 521 3.37 21.42 21.86
CA LEU A 521 3.13 20.64 23.07
C LEU A 521 4.38 20.58 23.97
N LEU A 522 5.56 20.37 23.40
CA LEU A 522 6.83 20.32 24.15
C LEU A 522 7.11 21.66 24.84
N ARG A 523 6.80 22.78 24.18
CA ARG A 523 6.94 24.13 24.77
C ARG A 523 6.00 24.32 25.96
N LEU A 524 4.76 23.83 25.87
CA LEU A 524 3.76 23.91 26.95
C LEU A 524 4.13 22.98 28.11
N ALA A 525 4.51 21.74 27.80
CA ALA A 525 4.82 20.73 28.79
C ALA A 525 5.94 21.14 29.75
N ARG A 526 6.92 21.91 29.25
CA ARG A 526 8.01 22.48 30.06
C ARG A 526 7.57 23.51 31.10
N GLN A 527 6.33 23.99 31.02
CA GLN A 527 5.76 24.96 31.98
C GLN A 527 4.90 24.26 33.04
N TRP A 528 4.62 22.97 32.90
CA TRP A 528 3.84 22.23 33.89
C TRP A 528 4.70 21.83 35.09
N PRO A 529 4.27 22.15 36.32
CA PRO A 529 5.09 21.96 37.52
C PRO A 529 5.39 20.48 37.81
N ASP A 530 4.48 19.57 37.45
CA ASP A 530 4.59 18.14 37.72
C ASP A 530 5.34 17.38 36.61
N ILE A 531 5.74 18.06 35.53
CA ILE A 531 6.44 17.45 34.39
C ILE A 531 7.86 18.01 34.28
N SER A 532 8.83 17.26 34.80
CA SER A 532 10.24 17.58 34.63
C SER A 532 10.78 17.01 33.32
N LEU A 533 11.02 17.87 32.33
CA LEU A 533 11.63 17.52 31.04
C LEU A 533 12.99 18.20 30.92
N ASP A 534 14.06 17.41 31.02
CA ASP A 534 15.40 17.92 30.77
C ASP A 534 15.51 18.43 29.32
N ARG A 535 15.99 19.65 29.17
CA ARG A 535 16.17 20.30 27.86
C ARG A 535 17.23 19.59 27.03
N SER A 536 18.22 18.96 27.67
CA SER A 536 19.32 18.26 27.01
C SER A 536 18.84 17.13 26.10
N ILE A 537 17.78 16.41 26.51
CA ILE A 537 17.17 15.28 25.77
C ILE A 537 16.73 15.70 24.36
N PHE A 538 16.20 16.92 24.24
CA PHE A 538 15.60 17.43 23.00
C PHE A 538 16.55 18.34 22.21
N ALA A 539 17.78 18.53 22.68
CA ALA A 539 18.69 19.53 22.11
C ALA A 539 19.08 19.23 20.65
N THR A 540 19.07 17.95 20.26
CA THR A 540 19.41 17.47 18.91
C THR A 540 18.22 17.46 17.95
N THR A 541 17.01 17.74 18.43
CA THR A 541 15.77 17.74 17.63
C THR A 541 15.13 19.14 17.66
N PRO A 542 15.39 20.00 16.65
CA PRO A 542 14.86 21.37 16.62
C PRO A 542 13.33 21.43 16.62
N GLN A 543 12.71 20.46 15.97
CA GLN A 543 11.27 20.21 15.98
C GLN A 543 11.03 18.80 16.52
N ALA A 544 9.88 18.58 17.13
CA ALA A 544 9.50 17.30 17.71
C ALA A 544 8.11 16.88 17.23
N HIS A 545 7.96 15.60 16.88
CA HIS A 545 6.65 15.05 16.52
C HIS A 545 5.68 14.98 17.71
N TYR A 546 4.39 15.16 17.42
CA TYR A 546 3.32 15.18 18.40
C TYR A 546 3.22 13.88 19.21
N ALA A 547 3.18 12.72 18.54
CA ALA A 547 2.98 11.44 19.23
C ALA A 547 4.10 11.11 20.26
N PRO A 548 5.41 11.22 19.95
CA PRO A 548 6.46 11.02 20.95
C PRO A 548 6.33 11.97 22.14
N VAL A 549 6.12 13.27 21.90
CA VAL A 549 5.98 14.26 22.97
C VAL A 549 4.75 13.98 23.82
N PHE A 550 3.62 13.65 23.19
CA PHE A 550 2.39 13.25 23.86
C PHE A 550 2.60 12.00 24.73
N GLY A 551 3.32 11.00 24.21
CA GLY A 551 3.74 9.81 24.94
C GLY A 551 4.62 10.13 26.15
N VAL A 552 5.57 11.06 26.00
CA VAL A 552 6.46 11.47 27.10
C VAL A 552 5.63 12.11 28.21
N VAL A 553 4.80 13.09 27.87
CA VAL A 553 3.94 13.83 28.81
C VAL A 553 3.01 12.89 29.57
N THR A 554 2.36 11.97 28.87
CA THR A 554 1.41 11.03 29.47
C THR A 554 2.12 10.01 30.37
N ALA A 555 3.25 9.45 29.92
CA ALA A 555 4.05 8.51 30.69
C ALA A 555 4.64 9.14 31.97
N THR A 556 5.21 10.34 31.90
CA THR A 556 5.76 11.04 33.07
C THR A 556 4.70 11.41 34.09
N SER A 557 3.47 11.63 33.62
CA SER A 557 2.32 11.93 34.49
C SER A 557 1.67 10.69 35.09
N GLY A 558 2.12 9.48 34.72
CA GLY A 558 1.63 8.22 35.27
C GLY A 558 0.38 7.67 34.57
N LEU A 559 0.04 8.16 33.38
CA LEU A 559 -0.98 7.53 32.53
C LEU A 559 -0.41 6.27 31.87
N SER A 560 -1.22 5.22 31.80
CA SER A 560 -0.86 3.99 31.09
C SER A 560 -0.79 4.20 29.57
N LEU A 561 -0.13 3.29 28.86
CA LEU A 561 -0.11 3.28 27.39
C LEU A 561 -1.54 3.19 26.81
N ASP A 562 -2.42 2.42 27.46
CA ASP A 562 -3.80 2.26 27.00
C ASP A 562 -4.61 3.56 27.16
N GLU A 563 -4.52 4.22 28.31
CA GLU A 563 -5.12 5.55 28.51
C GLU A 563 -4.57 6.57 27.51
N THR A 564 -3.26 6.55 27.27
CA THR A 564 -2.60 7.42 26.30
C THR A 564 -3.15 7.24 24.88
N ARG A 565 -3.33 5.98 24.44
CA ARG A 565 -3.94 5.64 23.15
C ARG A 565 -5.37 6.16 23.06
N HIS A 566 -6.17 5.98 24.11
CA HIS A 566 -7.55 6.46 24.16
C HIS A 566 -7.64 7.99 24.08
N LEU A 567 -6.78 8.70 24.81
CA LEU A 567 -6.73 10.16 24.78
C LEU A 567 -6.33 10.66 23.39
N LEU A 568 -5.31 10.07 22.78
CA LEU A 568 -4.86 10.45 21.44
C LEU A 568 -5.93 10.14 20.37
N ALA A 569 -6.64 9.03 20.51
CA ALA A 569 -7.75 8.67 19.64
C ALA A 569 -8.87 9.72 19.72
N TYR A 570 -9.23 10.12 20.94
CA TYR A 570 -10.24 11.13 21.17
C TYR A 570 -9.84 12.49 20.60
N THR A 571 -8.60 12.95 20.83
CA THR A 571 -8.13 14.24 20.27
C THR A 571 -8.13 14.21 18.75
N THR A 572 -7.69 13.11 18.14
CA THR A 572 -7.73 12.92 16.68
C THR A 572 -9.17 12.98 16.15
N ALA A 573 -10.09 12.22 16.77
CA ALA A 573 -11.51 12.22 16.37
C ALA A 573 -12.14 13.61 16.52
N ARG A 574 -11.92 14.25 17.66
CA ARG A 574 -12.42 15.60 17.98
C ARG A 574 -11.95 16.62 16.95
N ASP A 575 -10.67 16.58 16.56
CA ASP A 575 -10.11 17.55 15.62
C ASP A 575 -10.65 17.37 14.20
N VAL A 576 -10.84 16.13 13.74
CA VAL A 576 -11.47 15.83 12.45
C VAL A 576 -12.95 16.23 12.45
N VAL A 577 -13.67 15.95 13.54
CA VAL A 577 -15.09 16.34 13.68
C VAL A 577 -15.25 17.86 13.73
N SER A 578 -14.39 18.55 14.47
CA SER A 578 -14.32 20.01 14.50
C SER A 578 -14.04 20.59 13.11
N THR A 579 -13.14 19.95 12.35
CA THR A 579 -12.86 20.30 10.96
C THR A 579 -14.11 20.14 10.09
N ALA A 580 -14.84 19.02 10.21
CA ALA A 580 -16.07 18.79 9.46
C ALA A 580 -17.13 19.87 9.73
N VAL A 581 -17.26 20.31 10.98
CA VAL A 581 -18.17 21.41 11.36
C VAL A 581 -17.73 22.74 10.74
N ARG A 582 -16.44 23.06 10.78
CA ARG A 582 -15.89 24.31 10.22
C ARG A 582 -15.92 24.36 8.69
N LEU A 583 -15.87 23.20 8.04
CA LEU A 583 -16.09 23.05 6.60
C LEU A 583 -17.57 23.06 6.22
N ASN A 584 -18.49 23.20 7.19
CA ASN A 584 -19.94 23.12 7.01
C ASN A 584 -20.42 21.80 6.37
N LEU A 585 -19.70 20.71 6.63
CA LEU A 585 -20.08 19.35 6.22
C LEU A 585 -21.00 18.69 7.26
N LEU A 586 -20.89 19.11 8.52
CA LEU A 586 -21.62 18.56 9.66
C LEU A 586 -22.13 19.68 10.56
N GLY A 587 -23.38 19.60 11.02
CA GLY A 587 -23.91 20.54 12.00
C GLY A 587 -23.35 20.31 13.41
N PRO A 588 -23.17 21.36 14.26
CA PRO A 588 -22.62 21.23 15.61
C PRO A 588 -23.40 20.29 16.55
N LEU A 589 -24.71 20.12 16.36
CA LEU A 589 -25.50 19.17 17.16
C LEU A 589 -25.34 17.72 16.67
N ALA A 590 -25.15 17.53 15.36
CA ALA A 590 -24.94 16.22 14.75
C ALA A 590 -23.53 15.67 15.03
N SER A 591 -22.57 16.53 15.38
CA SER A 591 -21.21 16.13 15.72
C SER A 591 -21.09 15.39 17.05
N VAL A 592 -21.96 15.70 18.02
CA VAL A 592 -21.95 15.08 19.36
C VAL A 592 -22.14 13.56 19.30
N PRO A 593 -23.20 13.02 18.67
CA PRO A 593 -23.38 11.57 18.59
C PRO A 593 -22.31 10.89 17.71
N LEU A 594 -21.79 11.57 16.69
CA LEU A 594 -20.69 11.04 15.86
C LEU A 594 -19.42 10.86 16.68
N LEU A 595 -19.02 11.89 17.45
CA LEU A 595 -17.83 11.81 18.31
C LEU A 595 -17.98 10.72 19.39
N ALA A 596 -19.19 10.53 19.94
CA ALA A 596 -19.45 9.46 20.90
C ALA A 596 -19.26 8.05 20.29
N ARG A 597 -19.63 7.84 19.02
CA ARG A 597 -19.44 6.56 18.31
C ARG A 597 -18.00 6.34 17.82
N ALA A 598 -17.21 7.40 17.66
CA ALA A 598 -15.82 7.31 17.21
C ALA A 598 -14.95 6.41 18.11
N HIS A 599 -15.34 6.19 19.37
CA HIS A 599 -14.69 5.24 20.27
C HIS A 599 -14.57 3.81 19.67
N ASN A 600 -15.51 3.39 18.81
CA ASN A 600 -15.45 2.07 18.16
C ASN A 600 -14.19 1.90 17.28
N ALA A 601 -13.56 3.00 16.83
CA ALA A 601 -12.30 2.95 16.06
C ALA A 601 -11.10 2.42 16.89
N ILE A 602 -11.20 2.43 18.22
CA ILE A 602 -10.10 2.10 19.13
C ILE A 602 -10.00 0.58 19.36
N LEU A 603 -11.12 -0.14 19.23
CA LEU A 603 -11.28 -1.54 19.66
C LEU A 603 -10.38 -2.57 18.95
N HIS A 604 -9.63 -2.19 17.91
CA HIS A 604 -8.95 -3.13 17.01
C HIS A 604 -7.46 -2.81 16.73
N ASN A 605 -6.78 -2.04 17.60
CA ASN A 605 -5.42 -1.54 17.32
C ASN A 605 -4.29 -2.19 18.14
N ASP A 606 -4.21 -3.51 18.20
CA ASP A 606 -3.07 -4.21 18.82
C ASP A 606 -1.94 -4.43 17.80
N THR A 607 -1.31 -3.34 17.39
CA THR A 607 -0.19 -3.37 16.45
C THR A 607 1.15 -3.14 17.14
N THR A 608 2.11 -4.00 16.80
CA THR A 608 3.48 -3.93 17.29
C THR A 608 4.42 -3.23 16.31
N SER A 609 3.97 -2.93 15.09
CA SER A 609 4.77 -2.31 14.04
C SER A 609 4.03 -1.14 13.41
N ALA A 610 4.73 -0.01 13.28
CA ALA A 610 4.17 1.23 12.78
C ALA A 610 3.78 1.06 11.31
N SER A 611 2.51 1.33 11.01
CA SER A 611 1.94 1.17 9.68
C SER A 611 0.63 1.93 9.54
N SER A 612 0.26 2.21 8.29
CA SER A 612 -1.02 2.81 7.93
C SER A 612 -2.05 1.74 7.59
N CYS A 613 -3.33 2.03 7.82
CA CYS A 613 -4.44 1.16 7.40
C CYS A 613 -5.53 1.89 6.61
N ALA A 614 -5.34 3.18 6.30
CA ALA A 614 -6.25 3.96 5.47
C ALA A 614 -5.51 4.56 4.25
N PRO A 615 -5.14 3.74 3.24
CA PRO A 615 -4.28 4.18 2.15
C PRO A 615 -4.85 5.35 1.31
N VAL A 616 -6.17 5.41 1.11
CA VAL A 616 -6.79 6.55 0.39
C VAL A 616 -6.59 7.87 1.15
N LEU A 617 -6.63 7.85 2.49
CA LEU A 617 -6.36 9.05 3.30
C LEU A 617 -4.91 9.52 3.09
N GLU A 618 -3.96 8.59 2.93
CA GLU A 618 -2.57 8.92 2.60
C GLU A 618 -2.41 9.53 1.20
N ALA A 619 -3.26 9.15 0.25
CA ALA A 619 -3.30 9.78 -1.08
C ALA A 619 -4.01 11.14 -1.07
N LEU A 620 -5.02 11.33 -0.21
CA LEU A 620 -5.79 12.57 -0.10
C LEU A 620 -5.02 13.69 0.62
N HIS A 621 -4.29 13.38 1.68
CA HIS A 621 -3.69 14.41 2.53
C HIS A 621 -2.66 15.29 1.78
N PRO A 622 -1.74 14.75 0.94
CA PRO A 622 -0.82 15.57 0.14
C PRO A 622 -1.53 16.52 -0.84
N LEU A 623 -2.78 16.23 -1.26
CA LEU A 623 -3.55 17.11 -2.13
C LEU A 623 -3.94 18.43 -1.44
N HIS A 624 -3.83 18.54 -0.12
CA HIS A 624 -4.01 19.82 0.58
C HIS A 624 -3.06 20.89 0.04
N ASP A 625 -1.85 20.50 -0.34
CA ASP A 625 -0.87 21.37 -0.96
C ASP A 625 -1.18 21.68 -2.44
N VAL A 626 -2.31 21.27 -2.99
CA VAL A 626 -2.71 21.60 -4.38
C VAL A 626 -3.95 22.50 -4.42
N LEU A 627 -4.71 22.55 -3.32
CA LEU A 627 -5.94 23.34 -3.24
C LEU A 627 -5.64 24.85 -3.36
N ALA A 628 -6.37 25.55 -4.23
CA ALA A 628 -6.24 27.00 -4.37
C ALA A 628 -6.81 27.77 -3.17
N VAL A 629 -7.91 27.28 -2.60
CA VAL A 629 -8.59 27.87 -1.44
C VAL A 629 -8.50 26.91 -0.27
N ARG A 630 -7.95 27.38 0.85
CA ARG A 630 -7.67 26.57 2.05
C ARG A 630 -8.04 27.33 3.30
N LEU A 631 -8.82 26.70 4.17
CA LEU A 631 -9.16 27.17 5.52
C LEU A 631 -8.18 26.64 6.57
N PHE A 632 -7.54 25.50 6.29
CA PHE A 632 -6.58 24.85 7.18
C PHE A 632 -5.15 24.98 6.65
N ARG A 633 -4.17 24.69 7.50
CA ARG A 633 -2.74 24.69 7.14
C ARG A 633 -2.31 23.41 6.41
N THR A 634 -2.97 22.29 6.70
CA THR A 634 -2.68 20.96 6.16
C THR A 634 -3.94 20.10 6.05
#